data_AF-H9MCF2-F1
#
_entry.id   AF-H9MCF2-F1
#
_cell.length_a   1.000
_cell.length_b   1.000
_cell.length_c   1.000
_cell.angle_alpha   90.00
_cell.angle_beta   90.00
_cell.angle_gamma   90.00
#
_symmetry.space_group_name_H-M   'P 1'
#
loop_
_entity.id
_entity.type
_entity.pdbx_description
1 polymer ?
#
loop_
_entity_poly.entity_id
_entity_poly.type
_entity_poly.pdbx_seq_one_letter_code
_entity_poly.pdbx_strand_id
1 'polypeptide(L)' 'MVLQGSLTSDQLEFFNSEGYLVLEGFASPKECKGLMQRMEELLEDFDPSESSIFSTRNQPE' A
#
# COMPACT_ATOMS: atom_id res chain seq x y z
N MET A 1 -12.57 14.40 10.70
CA MET A 1 -11.84 13.63 11.73
C MET A 1 -10.46 13.40 11.17
N VAL A 2 -9.43 13.98 11.77
CA VAL A 2 -8.04 13.84 11.31
C VAL A 2 -7.44 12.71 12.13
N LEU A 3 -6.97 11.63 11.50
CA LEU A 3 -6.23 10.62 12.24
C LEU A 3 -4.93 11.26 12.74
N GLN A 4 -4.82 11.48 14.05
CA GLN A 4 -3.51 11.64 14.69
C GLN A 4 -2.78 10.31 14.52
N GLY A 5 -1.52 10.33 14.07
CA GLY A 5 -0.73 9.17 13.64
C GLY A 5 -0.39 8.14 14.73
N SER A 6 -1.25 7.94 15.72
CA SER A 6 -1.12 7.00 16.83
C SER A 6 -2.44 6.29 17.09
N LEU A 7 -2.40 4.98 17.31
CA LEU A 7 -3.56 4.20 17.74
C LEU A 7 -3.90 4.47 19.21
N THR A 8 -5.17 4.42 19.57
CA THR A 8 -5.58 4.40 20.99
C THR A 8 -5.26 3.04 21.61
N SER A 9 -5.22 2.97 22.95
CA SER A 9 -5.02 1.70 23.67
C SER A 9 -6.07 0.65 23.27
N ASP A 10 -7.34 1.04 23.17
CA ASP A 10 -8.43 0.14 22.81
C ASP A 10 -8.28 -0.39 21.37
N GLN A 11 -7.86 0.46 20.43
CA GLN A 11 -7.58 0.05 19.05
C GLN A 11 -6.40 -0.93 18.98
N LEU A 12 -5.38 -0.72 19.81
CA LEU A 12 -4.23 -1.61 19.89
C LEU A 12 -4.61 -2.97 20.51
N GLU A 13 -5.39 -2.96 21.58
CA GLU A 13 -5.89 -4.18 22.21
C GLU A 13 -6.80 -4.97 21.26
N PHE A 14 -7.71 -4.30 20.56
CA PHE A 14 -8.53 -4.90 19.51
C PHE A 14 -7.67 -5.54 18.42
N PHE A 15 -6.67 -4.82 17.90
CA PHE A 15 -5.76 -5.36 16.89
C PHE A 15 -5.01 -6.60 17.39
N ASN A 16 -4.54 -6.59 18.63
CA ASN A 16 -3.84 -7.73 19.24
C ASN A 16 -4.77 -8.94 19.45
N SER A 17 -6.05 -8.73 19.73
CA SER A 17 -7.05 -9.80 19.91
C SER A 17 -7.53 -10.37 18.57
N GLU A 18 -7.92 -9.50 17.63
CA GLU A 18 -8.65 -9.87 16.43
C GLU A 18 -7.76 -9.99 15.18
N GLY A 19 -6.53 -9.46 15.24
CA GLY A 19 -5.55 -9.51 14.14
C GLY A 19 -5.81 -8.49 13.02
N TYR A 20 -6.79 -7.60 13.17
CA TYR A 20 -7.07 -6.52 12.23
C TYR A 20 -7.60 -5.28 12.96
N LEU A 21 -7.63 -4.14 12.26
CA LEU A 21 -8.21 -2.90 12.76
C LEU A 21 -8.79 -2.10 11.59
N VAL A 22 -9.98 -1.52 11.77
CA VAL A 22 -10.59 -0.62 10.79
C VAL A 22 -10.37 0.83 11.24
N LEU A 23 -9.67 1.60 10.41
CA LEU A 23 -9.44 3.03 10.62
C LEU A 23 -10.29 3.85 9.65
N GLU A 24 -11.40 4.38 10.16
CA GLU A 24 -12.27 5.24 9.37
C GLU A 24 -11.57 6.56 9.00
N GLY A 25 -11.70 6.97 7.74
CA GLY A 25 -11.13 8.22 7.25
C GLY A 25 -9.60 8.26 7.25
N PHE A 26 -8.93 7.10 7.14
CA PHE A 26 -7.48 7.03 7.11
C PHE A 26 -6.82 7.84 6.00
N ALA A 27 -7.38 7.73 4.80
CA ALA A 27 -7.00 8.58 3.67
C ALA A 27 -8.20 9.46 3.30
N SER A 28 -7.90 10.70 2.91
CA SER A 28 -8.91 11.59 2.34
C SER A 28 -9.36 11.08 0.96
N PRO A 29 -10.58 11.43 0.51
CA PRO A 29 -11.03 11.10 -0.84
C PRO A 29 -10.08 11.60 -1.94
N LYS A 30 -9.35 12.69 -1.70
CA LYS A 30 -8.38 13.25 -2.64
C LYS A 30 -7.12 12.36 -2.72
N GLU A 31 -6.61 11.89 -1.58
CA GLU A 31 -5.46 10.98 -1.53
C GLU A 31 -5.80 9.65 -2.20
N CYS A 32 -6.98 9.08 -1.92
CA CYS A 32 -7.44 7.86 -2.59
C CYS A 32 -7.49 8.03 -4.11
N LYS A 33 -8.05 9.14 -4.61
CA LYS A 33 -8.09 9.44 -6.05
C LYS A 33 -6.70 9.56 -6.67
N GLY A 34 -5.77 10.24 -5.98
CA GLY A 34 -4.39 10.37 -6.44
C GLY A 34 -3.68 9.02 -6.54
N LEU A 35 -3.89 8.12 -5.56
CA LEU A 35 -3.33 6.77 -5.60
C LEU A 35 -3.93 5.93 -6.74
N MET A 36 -5.24 6.04 -6.98
CA MET A 36 -5.89 5.35 -8.09
C MET A 36 -5.35 5.82 -9.44
N GLN A 37 -5.21 7.13 -9.65
CA GLN A 37 -4.63 7.68 -10.88
C GLN A 37 -3.19 7.20 -11.09
N ARG A 38 -2.37 7.17 -10.02
CA ARG A 38 -1.00 6.65 -10.13
C ARG A 38 -0.96 5.19 -10.54
N MET A 39 -1.93 4.39 -10.09
CA MET A 39 -2.04 2.99 -10.51
C MET A 39 -2.43 2.86 -11.99
N GLU A 40 -3.30 3.74 -12.50
CA GLU A 40 -3.65 3.78 -13.92
C GLU A 40 -2.41 4.05 -14.78
N GLU A 41 -1.59 5.05 -14.42
CA GLU A 41 -0.32 5.33 -15.09
C GLU A 41 0.65 4.13 -15.07
N LEU A 42 0.76 3.45 -13.92
CA LEU A 42 1.60 2.26 -13.80
C LEU A 42 1.14 1.11 -14.71
N LEU A 43 -0.17 0.97 -14.91
CA LEU A 43 -0.74 -0.05 -15.78
C LEU A 43 -0.62 0.31 -17.26
N GLU A 44 -0.70 1.60 -17.60
CA GLU A 44 -0.46 2.09 -18.96
C GLU A 44 0.98 1.81 -19.40
N ASP A 45 1.94 2.04 -18.50
CA ASP A 45 3.37 1.79 -18.74
C ASP A 45 3.78 0.31 -18.57
N PHE A 46 2.87 -0.56 -18.12
CA PHE A 46 3.19 -1.97 -17.85
C PHE A 46 3.20 -2.81 -19.13
N ASP A 47 4.39 -3.28 -19.53
CA ASP A 47 4.55 -4.24 -20.61
C ASP A 47 4.72 -5.67 -20.06
N PRO A 48 3.72 -6.57 -20.22
CA PRO A 48 3.81 -7.94 -19.73
C PRO A 48 4.80 -8.81 -20.52
N SER A 49 5.30 -8.34 -21.68
CA SER A 49 6.33 -9.04 -22.45
C SER A 49 7.74 -8.80 -21.92
N GLU A 50 7.96 -7.68 -21.22
CA GLU A 50 9.21 -7.34 -20.54
C GLU A 50 9.24 -8.04 -19.18
N SER A 51 10.10 -9.06 -19.05
CA SER A 51 10.30 -9.79 -17.79
C SER A 51 11.73 -9.62 -17.28
N SER A 52 11.87 -9.03 -16.09
CA SER A 52 13.15 -8.95 -15.41
C SER A 52 13.37 -10.24 -14.61
N ILE A 53 14.14 -11.18 -15.19
CA ILE A 53 14.53 -12.41 -14.50
C ILE A 53 15.76 -12.11 -13.66
N PHE A 54 15.55 -11.85 -12.37
CA PHE A 54 16.66 -11.81 -11.42
C PHE A 54 17.23 -13.22 -11.23
N SER A 55 18.49 -13.42 -11.64
CA SER A 55 19.21 -14.69 -11.51
C SER A 55 20.58 -14.47 -10.88
N THR A 56 20.84 -15.15 -9.77
CA THR A 56 22.16 -15.14 -9.10
C THR A 56 23.24 -15.91 -9.87
N ARG A 57 22.89 -16.57 -10.98
CA ARG A 57 23.84 -17.31 -11.84
C ARG A 57 24.44 -16.48 -12.96
N ASN A 58 23.74 -15.44 -13.40
CA ASN A 58 24.11 -14.63 -14.57
C ASN A 58 24.32 -13.17 -14.17
N GLN A 59 25.02 -12.93 -13.06
CA GLN A 59 25.34 -11.58 -12.61
C GLN A 59 26.63 -11.12 -13.34
N PRO A 60 26.57 -10.07 -14.16
CA PRO A 60 27.80 -9.49 -14.73
C PRO A 60 28.64 -8.86 -13.61
N GLU A 61 29.96 -9.03 -13.69
CA GLU A 61 30.95 -8.37 -12.82
C GLU A 61 30.93 -6.85 -12.96
#